data_AF-A0A428Q1B3-F1
#
_entry.id   AF-A0A428Q1B3-F1
#
_cell.length_a   1.000
_cell.length_b   1.000
_cell.length_c   1.000
_cell.angle_alpha   90.00
_cell.angle_beta   90.00
_cell.angle_gamma   90.00
#
_symmetry.space_group_name_H-M   'P 1'
#
loop_
_entity.id
_entity.type
_entity.pdbx_description
1 polymer ?
#
loop_
_entity_poly.entity_id
_entity_poly.type
_entity_poly.pdbx_seq_one_letter_code
_entity_poly.pdbx_strand_id
1 'polypeptide(L)'
;MMNAGSVTTAIALTNALYQLIRTPRAMALLREELDAALEPDEVIAPYDKVKHLPYLRACLDESLRLFPPTHGLPRKTSPDGLNVMGHYVPGNTTVSISALVAHRDESVFHGADQYIPERFLGEKGKALQSSFIAFSAGSRGCIGRNISYLEQTVLIASLVQRYEFELPRGFGLQREETMNHLLKDMPVRVWRRDDSRYDALLEDLTTWTHSKPDSFTPIFISQPSNGQLYPEIWVYNESVAAGLQHYHLARILLLSHNPTIPKIGSAKTIAKKKIDREIRNDSNIICGIAESISQVNAAHIIACMAIVLAGDLFQHRNEQESLFHILAKTTKQYGWPTSSM
;
A
#
# COMPACT_ATOMS: atom_id res chain seq x y z
N MET A 1 20.49 -4.30 30.98
CA MET A 1 19.42 -3.48 30.36
C MET A 1 19.72 -3.10 28.92
N MET A 2 20.96 -2.72 28.58
CA MET A 2 21.33 -2.23 27.22
C MET A 2 20.99 -3.20 26.07
N ASN A 3 21.28 -4.50 26.20
CA ASN A 3 20.97 -5.49 25.14
C ASN A 3 19.48 -5.79 24.98
N ALA A 4 18.66 -5.58 26.01
CA ALA A 4 17.22 -5.85 25.94
C ALA A 4 16.50 -4.80 25.10
N GLY A 5 16.84 -3.52 25.27
CA GLY A 5 16.24 -2.42 24.50
C GLY A 5 16.71 -2.35 23.05
N SER A 6 17.98 -2.62 22.77
CA SER A 6 18.52 -2.50 21.41
C SER A 6 18.00 -3.60 20.47
N VAL A 7 18.22 -4.87 20.82
CA VAL A 7 17.94 -6.00 19.92
C VAL A 7 16.44 -6.19 19.74
N THR A 8 15.64 -6.15 20.81
CA THR A 8 14.20 -6.42 20.71
C THR A 8 13.44 -5.29 20.00
N THR A 9 13.79 -4.01 20.26
CA THR A 9 13.21 -2.90 19.50
C THR A 9 13.62 -2.97 18.03
N ALA A 10 14.88 -3.28 17.70
CA ALA A 10 15.31 -3.43 16.31
C ALA A 10 14.54 -4.52 15.55
N ILE A 11 14.25 -5.66 16.21
CA ILE A 11 13.41 -6.72 15.65
C ILE A 11 11.98 -6.24 15.43
N ALA A 12 11.39 -5.53 16.41
CA ALA A 12 10.03 -5.01 16.30
C ALA A 12 9.89 -3.98 15.15
N LEU A 13 10.83 -3.03 15.07
CA LEU A 13 10.90 -2.01 14.02
C LEU A 13 11.04 -2.62 12.62
N THR A 14 11.98 -3.55 12.47
CA THR A 14 12.23 -4.21 11.19
C THR A 14 11.00 -5.01 10.74
N ASN A 15 10.34 -5.75 11.63
CA ASN A 15 9.10 -6.45 11.30
C ASN A 15 7.96 -5.47 10.94
N ALA A 16 7.82 -4.36 11.67
CA ALA A 16 6.79 -3.37 11.38
C ALA A 16 6.98 -2.78 9.98
N LEU A 17 8.21 -2.35 9.65
CA LEU A 17 8.52 -1.82 8.33
C LEU A 17 8.35 -2.89 7.24
N TYR A 18 8.84 -4.12 7.45
CA TYR A 18 8.67 -5.23 6.52
C TYR A 18 7.20 -5.50 6.17
N GLN A 19 6.34 -5.57 7.19
CA GLN A 19 4.91 -5.84 7.02
C GLN A 19 4.17 -4.71 6.32
N LEU A 20 4.53 -3.46 6.63
CA LEU A 20 4.00 -2.28 5.94
C LEU A 20 4.38 -2.30 4.45
N ILE A 21 5.64 -2.55 4.11
CA ILE A 21 6.10 -2.62 2.70
C ILE A 21 5.37 -3.74 1.95
N ARG A 22 5.13 -4.87 2.61
CA ARG A 22 4.41 -6.03 2.04
C ARG A 22 2.90 -5.81 1.93
N THR A 23 2.35 -4.77 2.56
CA THR A 23 0.91 -4.50 2.61
C THR A 23 0.62 -3.07 2.15
N PRO A 24 0.63 -2.81 0.81
CA PRO A 24 0.52 -1.44 0.27
C PRO A 24 -0.71 -0.67 0.76
N ARG A 25 -1.84 -1.36 0.97
CA ARG A 25 -3.05 -0.76 1.54
C ARG A 25 -2.82 -0.19 2.94
N ALA A 26 -2.17 -0.94 3.83
CA ALA A 26 -1.87 -0.50 5.19
C ALA A 26 -0.84 0.64 5.17
N MET A 27 0.17 0.56 4.31
CA MET A 27 1.13 1.66 4.10
C MET A 27 0.43 2.95 3.68
N ALA A 28 -0.52 2.88 2.74
CA ALA A 28 -1.26 4.04 2.26
C ALA A 28 -2.14 4.67 3.35
N LEU A 29 -2.87 3.85 4.11
CA LEU A 29 -3.70 4.33 5.22
C LEU A 29 -2.87 4.96 6.35
N LEU A 30 -1.72 4.36 6.68
CA LEU A 30 -0.79 4.92 7.65
C LEU A 30 -0.23 6.27 7.17
N ARG A 31 0.15 6.38 5.89
CA ARG A 31 0.59 7.65 5.31
C ARG A 31 -0.49 8.71 5.34
N GLU A 32 -1.75 8.36 5.07
CA GLU A 32 -2.87 9.31 5.17
C GLU A 32 -2.99 9.89 6.59
N GLU A 33 -2.89 9.03 7.62
CA GLU A 33 -2.92 9.46 9.02
C GLU A 33 -1.71 10.31 9.39
N LEU A 34 -0.50 9.92 8.97
CA LEU A 34 0.74 10.65 9.27
C LEU A 34 0.80 12.01 8.57
N ASP A 35 0.45 12.07 7.28
CA ASP A 35 0.45 13.31 6.52
C ASP A 35 -0.62 14.29 7.01
N ALA A 36 -1.66 13.81 7.72
CA ALA A 36 -2.66 14.68 8.35
C ALA A 36 -2.19 15.21 9.72
N ALA A 37 -1.24 14.54 10.36
CA ALA A 37 -0.76 14.86 11.71
C ALA A 37 0.58 15.62 11.73
N LEU A 38 1.38 15.49 10.67
CA LEU A 38 2.76 15.97 10.59
C LEU A 38 2.95 16.94 9.43
N GLU A 39 3.82 17.91 9.63
CA GLU A 39 4.18 18.87 8.57
C GLU A 39 5.28 18.28 7.65
N PRO A 40 5.34 18.68 6.37
CA PRO A 40 6.33 18.14 5.42
C PRO A 40 7.80 18.40 5.79
N ASP A 41 8.08 19.44 6.57
CA ASP A 41 9.42 19.83 7.00
C ASP A 41 9.86 19.15 8.32
N GLU A 42 8.95 18.46 9.01
CA GLU A 42 9.26 17.68 10.21
C GLU A 42 10.13 16.46 9.86
N VAL A 43 11.45 16.64 9.97
CA VAL A 43 12.45 15.59 9.69
C VAL A 43 12.27 14.36 10.59
N ILE A 44 11.94 14.59 11.86
CA ILE A 44 11.66 13.57 12.87
C ILE A 44 10.28 13.89 13.45
N ALA A 45 9.38 12.91 13.42
CA ALA A 45 8.03 13.06 13.93
C ALA A 45 8.04 13.38 15.44
N PRO A 46 7.50 14.53 15.88
CA PRO A 46 7.43 14.86 17.29
C PRO A 46 6.50 13.89 18.02
N TYR A 47 6.98 13.27 19.11
CA TYR A 47 6.24 12.24 19.83
C TYR A 47 4.83 12.70 20.25
N ASP A 48 4.68 13.95 20.67
CA ASP A 48 3.38 14.50 21.10
C ASP A 48 2.32 14.55 20.00
N LYS A 49 2.75 14.64 18.72
CA LYS A 49 1.84 14.61 17.56
C LYS A 49 1.44 13.19 17.18
N VAL A 50 2.31 12.20 17.41
CA VAL A 50 2.12 10.83 16.92
C VAL A 50 1.66 9.82 17.97
N LYS A 51 1.81 10.12 19.27
CA LYS A 51 1.53 9.18 20.38
C LYS A 51 0.08 8.70 20.50
N HIS A 52 -0.86 9.40 19.87
CA HIS A 52 -2.30 9.08 19.92
C HIS A 52 -2.90 8.74 18.56
N LEU A 53 -2.06 8.52 17.54
CA LEU A 53 -2.52 8.13 16.22
C LEU A 53 -2.99 6.67 16.22
N PRO A 54 -4.30 6.42 16.04
CA PRO A 54 -4.86 5.08 16.22
C PRO A 54 -4.38 4.07 15.19
N TYR A 55 -4.23 4.46 13.91
CA TYR A 55 -3.80 3.53 12.86
C TYR A 55 -2.31 3.19 12.99
N LEU A 56 -1.46 4.16 13.30
CA LEU A 56 -0.06 3.93 13.64
C LEU A 56 0.06 2.93 14.80
N ARG A 57 -0.67 3.14 15.89
CA ARG A 57 -0.66 2.21 17.02
C ARG A 57 -1.13 0.81 16.60
N ALA A 58 -2.17 0.73 15.80
CA ALA A 58 -2.70 -0.52 15.28
C ALA A 58 -1.69 -1.28 14.39
N CYS A 59 -0.93 -0.57 13.54
CA CYS A 59 0.15 -1.13 12.73
C CYS A 59 1.27 -1.73 13.58
N LEU A 60 1.64 -1.07 14.67
CA LEU A 60 2.67 -1.54 15.61
C LEU A 60 2.18 -2.77 16.40
N ASP A 61 0.96 -2.71 16.94
CA ASP A 61 0.37 -3.81 17.70
C ASP A 61 0.20 -5.06 16.83
N GLU A 62 -0.25 -4.91 15.57
CA GLU A 62 -0.38 -6.03 14.64
C GLU A 62 0.97 -6.63 14.21
N SER A 63 2.00 -5.79 14.07
CA SER A 63 3.35 -6.27 13.78
C SER A 63 3.88 -7.13 14.93
N LEU A 64 3.77 -6.62 16.16
CA LEU A 64 4.15 -7.33 17.38
C LEU A 64 3.30 -8.58 17.64
N ARG A 65 2.03 -8.58 17.18
CA ARG A 65 1.16 -9.75 17.28
C ARG A 65 1.69 -10.90 16.43
N LEU A 66 1.92 -10.63 15.14
CA LEU A 66 2.38 -11.64 14.19
C LEU A 66 3.80 -12.13 14.48
N PHE A 67 4.68 -11.20 14.83
CA PHE A 67 6.10 -11.43 15.03
C PHE A 67 6.60 -10.77 16.32
N PRO A 68 6.22 -11.31 17.50
CA PRO A 68 6.76 -10.83 18.77
C PRO A 68 8.27 -11.08 18.80
N PRO A 69 9.10 -10.14 19.32
CA PRO A 69 10.55 -10.30 19.32
C PRO A 69 11.07 -11.55 20.09
N THR A 70 10.31 -12.05 21.06
CA THR A 70 10.67 -13.17 21.95
C THR A 70 9.55 -14.23 21.95
N HIS A 71 9.89 -15.53 21.89
CA HIS A 71 8.92 -16.64 21.73
C HIS A 71 8.63 -17.45 23.00
N GLY A 72 9.18 -17.09 24.16
CA GLY A 72 8.88 -17.78 25.40
C GLY A 72 9.55 -17.13 26.61
N LEU A 73 8.80 -16.99 27.70
CA LEU A 73 9.29 -16.43 28.95
C LEU A 73 9.08 -17.46 30.06
N PRO A 74 10.11 -18.27 30.39
CA PRO A 74 9.96 -19.30 31.40
C PRO A 74 9.62 -18.68 32.76
N ARG A 75 8.75 -19.36 33.49
CA ARG A 75 8.34 -19.10 34.86
C ARG A 75 8.47 -20.40 35.64
N LYS A 76 8.88 -20.31 36.90
CA LYS A 76 8.92 -21.47 37.80
C LYS A 76 7.72 -21.42 38.72
N THR A 77 6.98 -22.53 38.83
CA THR A 77 5.89 -22.66 39.79
C THR A 77 6.43 -22.57 41.23
N SER A 78 5.57 -22.20 42.17
CA SER A 78 5.92 -22.22 43.59
C SER A 78 6.26 -23.66 44.03
N PRO A 79 6.93 -23.87 45.18
CA PRO A 79 7.16 -25.22 45.71
C PRO A 79 5.86 -26.03 45.91
N ASP A 80 4.74 -25.37 46.18
CA ASP A 80 3.43 -25.99 46.41
C ASP A 80 2.66 -26.31 45.11
N GLY A 81 3.25 -26.03 43.95
CA GLY A 81 2.56 -26.12 42.66
C GLY A 81 1.57 -24.99 42.44
N LEU A 82 0.72 -25.12 41.40
CA LEU A 82 -0.47 -24.29 41.19
C LEU A 82 -1.46 -24.95 40.22
N ASN A 83 -2.73 -24.57 40.31
CA ASN A 83 -3.75 -24.97 39.34
C ASN A 83 -3.85 -23.95 38.19
N VAL A 84 -3.70 -24.42 36.95
CA VAL A 84 -3.89 -23.64 35.72
C VAL A 84 -5.08 -24.21 34.96
N MET A 85 -6.17 -23.43 34.83
CA MET A 85 -7.39 -23.85 34.10
C MET A 85 -7.92 -25.24 34.54
N GLY A 86 -7.88 -25.53 35.84
CA GLY A 86 -8.33 -26.82 36.39
C GLY A 86 -7.29 -27.95 36.34
N HIS A 87 -6.11 -27.72 35.78
CA HIS A 87 -5.01 -28.67 35.75
C HIS A 87 -3.95 -28.33 36.79
N TYR A 88 -3.63 -29.30 37.66
CA TYR A 88 -2.57 -29.13 38.65
C TYR A 88 -1.19 -29.23 38.00
N VAL A 89 -0.36 -28.20 38.18
CA VAL A 89 1.04 -28.16 37.77
C VAL A 89 1.91 -28.33 39.02
N PRO A 90 2.77 -29.36 39.10
CA PRO A 90 3.60 -29.63 40.26
C PRO A 90 4.52 -28.46 40.63
N GLY A 91 4.97 -28.46 41.88
CA GLY A 91 5.90 -27.47 42.36
C GLY A 91 7.26 -27.51 41.67
N ASN A 92 7.94 -26.37 41.63
CA ASN A 92 9.24 -26.20 40.97
C ASN A 92 9.28 -26.53 39.47
N THR A 93 8.13 -26.56 38.79
CA THR A 93 7.99 -26.83 37.36
C THR A 93 8.23 -25.57 36.55
N THR A 94 9.00 -25.67 35.46
CA THR A 94 9.14 -24.58 34.49
C THR A 94 7.98 -24.59 33.50
N VAL A 95 7.22 -23.50 33.46
CA VAL A 95 6.13 -23.27 32.52
C VAL A 95 6.45 -22.06 31.63
N SER A 96 5.94 -22.04 30.40
CA SER A 96 6.11 -20.93 29.47
C SER A 96 4.90 -20.83 28.56
N ILE A 97 4.60 -19.62 28.11
CA ILE A 97 3.63 -19.36 27.03
C ILE A 97 4.36 -18.72 25.86
N SER A 98 4.11 -19.22 24.66
CA SER A 98 4.61 -18.60 23.44
C SER A 98 3.58 -17.58 22.94
N ALA A 99 3.95 -16.29 23.00
CA ALA A 99 3.13 -15.24 22.40
C ALA A 99 2.93 -15.48 20.90
N LEU A 100 3.95 -16.02 20.20
CA LEU A 100 3.89 -16.33 18.78
C LEU A 100 2.77 -17.33 18.45
N VAL A 101 2.59 -18.34 19.30
CA VAL A 101 1.55 -19.37 19.15
C VAL A 101 0.20 -18.85 19.63
N ALA A 102 0.15 -18.23 20.82
CA ALA A 102 -1.10 -17.71 21.39
C ALA A 102 -1.76 -16.65 20.49
N HIS A 103 -0.95 -15.81 19.84
CA HIS A 103 -1.45 -14.82 18.89
C HIS A 103 -1.93 -15.39 17.55
N ARG A 104 -1.72 -16.69 17.29
CA ARG A 104 -2.20 -17.41 16.10
C ARG A 104 -3.48 -18.21 16.33
N ASP A 105 -4.07 -18.11 17.52
CA ASP A 105 -5.37 -18.72 17.79
C ASP A 105 -6.46 -18.02 16.96
N GLU A 106 -6.97 -18.69 15.93
CA GLU A 106 -8.04 -18.21 15.03
C GLU A 106 -9.36 -17.93 15.78
N SER A 107 -9.58 -18.53 16.95
CA SER A 107 -10.77 -18.24 17.76
C SER A 107 -10.72 -16.84 18.40
N VAL A 108 -9.50 -16.28 18.53
CA VAL A 108 -9.25 -14.95 19.09
C VAL A 108 -8.89 -13.95 17.98
N PHE A 109 -7.96 -14.33 17.10
CA PHE A 109 -7.43 -13.49 16.04
C PHE A 109 -7.82 -14.05 14.67
N HIS A 110 -9.02 -13.73 14.19
CA HIS A 110 -9.45 -14.18 12.86
C HIS A 110 -8.48 -13.74 11.76
N GLY A 111 -8.13 -14.66 10.86
CA GLY A 111 -7.09 -14.44 9.85
C GLY A 111 -5.73 -14.24 10.51
N ALA A 112 -5.36 -15.15 11.41
CA ALA A 112 -4.29 -14.97 12.39
C ALA A 112 -2.91 -14.83 11.75
N ASP A 113 -2.71 -15.39 10.56
CA ASP A 113 -1.45 -15.27 9.80
C ASP A 113 -1.41 -14.05 8.87
N GLN A 114 -2.48 -13.26 8.78
CA GLN A 114 -2.55 -12.05 7.97
C GLN A 114 -2.20 -10.81 8.77
N TYR A 115 -1.57 -9.82 8.12
CA TYR A 115 -1.32 -8.49 8.70
C TYR A 115 -2.54 -7.59 8.49
N ILE A 116 -3.35 -7.45 9.54
CA ILE A 116 -4.61 -6.68 9.52
C ILE A 116 -4.59 -5.66 10.68
N PRO A 117 -3.97 -4.48 10.51
CA PRO A 117 -3.95 -3.44 11.54
C PRO A 117 -5.35 -3.08 12.06
N GLU A 118 -6.35 -3.08 11.18
CA GLU A 118 -7.74 -2.69 11.49
C GLU A 118 -8.35 -3.49 12.64
N ARG A 119 -7.82 -4.69 12.96
CA ARG A 119 -8.30 -5.48 14.10
C ARG A 119 -8.14 -4.77 15.44
N PHE A 120 -7.14 -3.88 15.57
CA PHE A 120 -6.86 -3.14 16.79
C PHE A 120 -7.60 -1.79 16.87
N LEU A 121 -8.50 -1.50 15.93
CA LEU A 121 -9.30 -0.27 15.91
C LEU A 121 -10.66 -0.45 16.61
N GLY A 122 -11.16 0.65 17.18
CA GLY A 122 -12.50 0.72 17.79
C GLY A 122 -12.69 -0.21 18.99
N GLU A 123 -13.95 -0.50 19.31
CA GLU A 123 -14.30 -1.32 20.49
C GLU A 123 -13.85 -2.78 20.36
N LYS A 124 -13.86 -3.33 19.14
CA LYS A 124 -13.34 -4.68 18.87
C LYS A 124 -11.85 -4.78 19.19
N GLY A 125 -11.06 -3.77 18.80
CA GLY A 125 -9.65 -3.69 19.11
C GLY A 125 -9.36 -3.60 20.61
N LYS A 126 -10.16 -2.80 21.34
CA LYS A 126 -10.04 -2.73 22.81
C LYS A 126 -10.28 -4.09 23.48
N ALA A 127 -11.26 -4.85 23.01
CA ALA A 127 -11.53 -6.19 23.53
C ALA A 127 -10.38 -7.18 23.25
N LEU A 128 -9.64 -7.01 22.16
CA LEU A 128 -8.49 -7.87 21.83
C LEU A 128 -7.24 -7.58 22.68
N GLN A 129 -7.14 -6.41 23.31
CA GLN A 129 -5.95 -6.01 24.07
C GLN A 129 -5.66 -6.94 25.27
N SER A 130 -6.67 -7.59 25.86
CA SER A 130 -6.46 -8.58 26.93
C SER A 130 -5.77 -9.85 26.43
N SER A 131 -5.90 -10.16 25.15
CA SER A 131 -5.29 -11.32 24.50
C SER A 131 -3.95 -11.00 23.83
N PHE A 132 -3.57 -9.71 23.80
CA PHE A 132 -2.30 -9.25 23.25
C PHE A 132 -1.20 -9.26 24.32
N ILE A 133 -0.29 -10.23 24.21
CA ILE A 133 0.73 -10.54 25.22
C ILE A 133 2.17 -10.39 24.71
N ALA A 134 2.40 -9.58 23.67
CA ALA A 134 3.75 -9.34 23.11
C ALA A 134 4.74 -8.78 24.15
N PHE A 135 4.23 -8.02 25.12
CA PHE A 135 5.01 -7.47 26.23
C PHE A 135 4.81 -8.24 27.55
N SER A 136 4.32 -9.48 27.50
CA SER A 136 3.87 -10.26 28.67
C SER A 136 2.79 -9.53 29.50
N ALA A 137 2.37 -10.12 30.61
CA ALA A 137 1.33 -9.60 31.48
C ALA A 137 1.64 -9.82 32.97
N GLY A 138 0.89 -9.14 33.85
CA GLY A 138 1.03 -9.25 35.30
C GLY A 138 2.31 -8.63 35.87
N SER A 139 2.73 -9.12 37.03
CA SER A 139 3.88 -8.58 37.80
C SER A 139 5.23 -8.72 37.09
N ARG A 140 5.30 -9.49 36.00
CA ARG A 140 6.49 -9.70 35.17
C ARG A 140 6.29 -9.22 33.73
N GLY A 141 5.36 -8.29 33.53
CA GLY A 141 5.23 -7.53 32.28
C GLY A 141 6.53 -6.81 31.91
N CYS A 142 6.75 -6.59 30.62
CA CYS A 142 7.94 -5.92 30.13
C CYS A 142 8.04 -4.48 30.68
N ILE A 143 9.10 -4.21 31.44
CA ILE A 143 9.40 -2.88 32.00
C ILE A 143 9.71 -1.85 30.89
N GLY A 144 10.21 -2.31 29.74
CA GLY A 144 10.58 -1.48 28.59
C GLY A 144 9.43 -1.17 27.63
N ARG A 145 8.19 -1.59 27.94
CA ARG A 145 7.02 -1.45 27.04
C ARG A 145 6.85 -0.01 26.52
N ASN A 146 6.87 0.97 27.43
CA ASN A 146 6.62 2.36 27.06
C ASN A 146 7.75 2.95 26.22
N ILE A 147 9.01 2.63 26.52
CA ILE A 147 10.17 3.08 25.75
C ILE A 147 10.15 2.44 24.36
N SER A 148 9.87 1.14 24.27
CA SER A 148 9.78 0.45 22.98
C SER A 148 8.67 1.03 22.10
N TYR A 149 7.49 1.32 22.66
CA TYR A 149 6.44 2.00 21.89
C TYR A 149 6.85 3.41 21.48
N LEU A 150 7.53 4.18 22.32
CA LEU A 150 8.02 5.51 21.96
C LEU A 150 8.99 5.43 20.77
N GLU A 151 10.01 4.57 20.86
CA GLU A 151 10.99 4.35 19.79
C GLU A 151 10.31 3.90 18.49
N GLN A 152 9.39 2.92 18.58
CA GLN A 152 8.64 2.43 17.43
C GLN A 152 7.77 3.49 16.79
N THR A 153 7.03 4.26 17.60
CA THR A 153 6.10 5.29 17.13
C THR A 153 6.86 6.38 16.38
N VAL A 154 7.92 6.93 16.98
CA VAL A 154 8.69 8.03 16.39
C VAL A 154 9.40 7.57 15.11
N LEU A 155 10.06 6.40 15.15
CA LEU A 155 10.87 5.94 14.02
C LEU A 155 10.01 5.52 12.83
N ILE A 156 8.95 4.75 13.05
CA ILE A 156 8.05 4.33 11.95
C ILE A 156 7.33 5.55 11.36
N ALA A 157 6.83 6.47 12.19
CA ALA A 157 6.20 7.70 11.70
C ALA A 157 7.16 8.51 10.83
N SER A 158 8.38 8.79 11.32
CA SER A 158 9.38 9.59 10.61
C SER A 158 9.78 8.97 9.27
N LEU A 159 9.99 7.64 9.25
CA LEU A 159 10.39 6.93 8.04
C LEU A 159 9.25 6.86 7.01
N VAL A 160 8.06 6.46 7.44
CA VAL A 160 6.91 6.25 6.55
C VAL A 160 6.39 7.56 5.96
N GLN A 161 6.40 8.64 6.75
CA GLN A 161 6.02 9.96 6.27
C GLN A 161 6.97 10.46 5.18
N ARG A 162 8.27 10.18 5.29
CA ARG A 162 9.28 10.86 4.46
C ARG A 162 9.85 10.04 3.32
N TYR A 163 9.74 8.72 3.36
CA TYR A 163 10.41 7.85 2.40
C TYR A 163 9.48 6.83 1.75
N GLU A 164 9.87 6.45 0.55
CA GLU A 164 9.41 5.28 -0.16
C GLU A 164 10.36 4.11 0.05
N PHE A 165 9.82 2.90 -0.03
CA PHE A 165 10.52 1.67 0.28
C PHE A 165 10.21 0.60 -0.75
N GLU A 166 11.23 -0.14 -1.15
CA GLU A 166 11.05 -1.29 -2.04
C GLU A 166 11.94 -2.45 -1.63
N LEU A 167 11.31 -3.62 -1.46
CA LEU A 167 12.00 -4.89 -1.25
C LEU A 167 12.37 -5.53 -2.59
N PRO A 168 13.45 -6.33 -2.67
CA PRO A 168 13.72 -7.14 -3.85
C PRO A 168 12.53 -8.04 -4.20
N ARG A 169 12.34 -8.30 -5.49
CA ARG A 169 11.26 -9.16 -5.97
C ARG A 169 11.39 -10.55 -5.34
N GLY A 170 10.29 -11.04 -4.75
CA GLY A 170 10.25 -12.35 -4.10
C GLY A 170 10.97 -12.42 -2.74
N PHE A 171 11.38 -11.28 -2.16
CA PHE A 171 12.09 -11.27 -0.89
C PHE A 171 11.20 -11.74 0.28
N GLY A 172 11.70 -12.73 1.01
CA GLY A 172 11.13 -13.23 2.27
C GLY A 172 12.11 -12.98 3.41
N LEU A 173 11.63 -12.34 4.48
CA LEU A 173 12.48 -12.06 5.65
C LEU A 173 12.82 -13.36 6.38
N GLN A 174 14.12 -13.68 6.44
CA GLN A 174 14.62 -14.87 7.14
C GLN A 174 14.78 -14.59 8.63
N ARG A 175 14.43 -15.58 9.44
CA ARG A 175 14.44 -15.51 10.91
C ARG A 175 15.29 -16.65 11.47
N GLU A 176 16.08 -16.34 12.48
CA GLU A 176 16.83 -17.32 13.26
C GLU A 176 16.25 -17.36 14.68
N GLU A 177 15.76 -18.53 15.06
CA GLU A 177 15.12 -18.75 16.36
C GLU A 177 16.19 -19.05 17.41
N THR A 178 16.38 -18.12 18.35
CA THR A 178 17.34 -18.27 19.47
C THR A 178 16.63 -18.10 20.81
N MET A 179 16.97 -17.08 21.61
CA MET A 179 16.06 -16.54 22.63
C MET A 179 15.08 -15.53 22.00
N ASN A 180 15.56 -14.79 20.99
CA ASN A 180 14.78 -13.85 20.20
C ASN A 180 14.64 -14.38 18.77
N HIS A 181 13.65 -13.86 18.04
CA HIS A 181 13.56 -14.04 16.59
C HIS A 181 14.53 -13.09 15.89
N LEU A 182 15.80 -13.47 15.83
CA LEU A 182 16.80 -12.65 15.15
C LEU A 182 16.48 -12.58 13.67
N LEU A 183 16.66 -11.41 13.09
CA LEU A 183 16.38 -11.15 11.68
C LEU A 183 17.69 -11.13 10.92
N LYS A 184 17.72 -11.80 9.77
CA LYS A 184 18.80 -11.60 8.79
C LYS A 184 18.60 -10.30 8.04
N ASP A 185 19.62 -9.95 7.24
CA ASP A 185 19.64 -8.74 6.44
C ASP A 185 18.36 -8.57 5.62
N MET A 186 17.77 -7.37 5.75
CA MET A 186 16.62 -6.92 4.98
C MET A 186 17.11 -5.82 4.02
N PRO A 187 17.54 -6.17 2.80
CA PRO A 187 17.86 -5.17 1.79
C PRO A 187 16.61 -4.38 1.43
N VAL A 188 16.67 -3.06 1.58
CA VAL A 188 15.57 -2.14 1.23
C VAL A 188 16.14 -1.00 0.40
N ARG A 189 15.54 -0.74 -0.76
CA ARG A 189 15.77 0.52 -1.49
C ARG A 189 14.92 1.60 -0.85
N VAL A 190 15.54 2.74 -0.55
CA VAL A 190 14.90 3.88 0.12
C VAL A 190 15.15 5.13 -0.70
N TRP A 191 14.10 5.91 -0.97
CA TRP A 191 14.20 7.24 -1.58
C TRP A 191 13.18 8.19 -0.97
N ARG A 192 13.42 9.50 -1.07
CA ARG A 192 12.55 10.51 -0.47
C ARG A 192 11.17 10.50 -1.17
N ARG A 193 10.10 10.59 -0.39
CA ARG A 193 8.77 10.99 -0.86
C ARG A 193 8.90 12.46 -1.28
N ASP A 194 8.89 12.70 -2.57
CA ASP A 194 9.07 14.03 -3.13
C ASP A 194 7.99 14.30 -4.17
N ASP A 195 7.14 15.29 -3.88
CA ASP A 195 6.20 15.83 -4.85
C ASP A 195 6.95 16.55 -5.99
N SER A 196 8.22 16.94 -5.80
CA SER A 196 9.02 17.53 -6.88
C SER A 196 9.21 16.58 -8.06
N ARG A 197 9.17 15.25 -7.84
CA ARG A 197 9.20 14.28 -8.94
C ARG A 197 7.88 14.32 -9.71
N TYR A 198 6.76 14.48 -9.01
CA TYR A 198 5.47 14.68 -9.66
C TYR A 198 5.49 15.96 -10.49
N ASP A 199 5.94 17.07 -9.89
CA ASP A 199 6.02 18.37 -10.56
C ASP A 199 6.97 18.33 -11.76
N ALA A 200 8.13 17.69 -11.65
CA ALA A 200 9.06 17.52 -12.77
C ALA A 200 8.45 16.67 -13.90
N LEU A 201 7.75 15.59 -13.58
CA LEU A 201 7.05 14.77 -14.59
C LEU A 201 5.90 15.53 -15.26
N LEU A 202 5.18 16.36 -14.49
CA LEU A 202 4.13 17.23 -15.01
C LEU A 202 4.71 18.33 -15.91
N GLU A 203 5.85 18.90 -15.53
CA GLU A 203 6.59 19.88 -16.32
C GLU A 203 7.10 19.28 -17.63
N ASP A 204 7.69 18.07 -17.60
CA ASP A 204 8.13 17.33 -18.78
C ASP A 204 6.97 17.10 -19.76
N LEU A 205 5.82 16.66 -19.24
CA LEU A 205 4.62 16.39 -20.04
C LEU A 205 4.05 17.68 -20.64
N THR A 206 4.04 18.76 -19.87
CA THR A 206 3.59 20.09 -20.31
C THR A 206 4.52 20.62 -21.39
N THR A 207 5.83 20.53 -21.19
CA THR A 207 6.87 20.95 -22.13
C THR A 207 6.76 20.17 -23.43
N TRP A 208 6.60 18.85 -23.36
CA TRP A 208 6.38 18.02 -24.55
C TRP A 208 5.14 18.47 -25.32
N THR A 209 4.02 18.73 -24.64
CA THR A 209 2.77 19.18 -25.29
C THR A 209 2.95 20.47 -26.09
N HIS A 210 3.71 21.42 -25.55
CA HIS A 210 3.97 22.72 -26.18
C HIS A 210 5.04 22.65 -27.28
N SER A 211 5.98 21.70 -27.17
CA SER A 211 7.11 21.58 -28.09
C SER A 211 6.94 20.47 -29.14
N LYS A 212 5.84 19.70 -29.08
CA LYS A 212 5.60 18.59 -30.00
C LYS A 212 5.58 19.10 -31.45
N PRO A 213 6.16 18.36 -32.41
CA PRO A 213 6.06 18.73 -33.82
C PRO A 213 4.60 18.80 -34.29
N ASP A 214 4.33 19.61 -35.31
CA ASP A 214 2.98 19.74 -35.90
C ASP A 214 2.41 18.40 -36.39
N SER A 215 3.28 17.46 -36.77
CA SER A 215 2.89 16.10 -37.16
C SER A 215 2.21 15.31 -36.04
N PHE A 216 2.39 15.71 -34.77
CA PHE A 216 1.70 15.15 -33.60
C PHE A 216 0.35 15.81 -33.32
N THR A 217 -0.11 16.71 -34.17
CA THR A 217 -1.47 17.23 -34.11
C THR A 217 -2.38 16.33 -34.97
N PRO A 218 -3.51 15.85 -34.45
CA PRO A 218 -4.44 15.07 -35.25
C PRO A 218 -4.88 15.84 -36.50
N ILE A 219 -4.91 15.14 -37.64
CA ILE A 219 -5.36 15.66 -38.93
C ILE A 219 -6.88 15.89 -38.89
N PHE A 220 -7.59 14.99 -38.21
CA PHE A 220 -9.03 15.05 -38.06
C PHE A 220 -9.43 14.51 -36.69
N ILE A 221 -10.42 15.16 -36.07
CA ILE A 221 -11.06 14.72 -34.84
C ILE A 221 -12.57 14.88 -35.04
N SER A 222 -13.32 13.78 -34.91
CA SER A 222 -14.77 13.83 -34.81
C SER A 222 -15.23 13.63 -33.37
N GLN A 223 -16.36 14.26 -33.03
CA GLN A 223 -17.07 13.90 -31.81
C GLN A 223 -17.80 12.57 -32.04
N PRO A 224 -17.90 11.70 -31.01
CA PRO A 224 -18.62 10.44 -31.14
C PRO A 224 -20.05 10.68 -31.65
N SER A 225 -20.46 9.96 -32.68
CA SER A 225 -21.80 10.08 -33.29
C SER A 225 -22.52 8.73 -33.28
N ASN A 226 -23.86 8.76 -33.20
CA ASN A 226 -24.78 7.61 -33.31
C ASN A 226 -24.18 6.22 -32.93
N GLY A 227 -24.07 5.95 -31.62
CA GLY A 227 -23.70 4.63 -31.11
C GLY A 227 -22.20 4.36 -30.98
N GLN A 228 -21.32 5.26 -31.46
CA GLN A 228 -19.89 5.20 -31.16
C GLN A 228 -19.58 5.92 -29.84
N LEU A 229 -18.78 5.28 -28.99
CA LEU A 229 -18.33 5.87 -27.71
C LEU A 229 -17.05 6.71 -27.86
N TYR A 230 -16.18 6.32 -28.79
CA TYR A 230 -14.87 6.94 -28.96
C TYR A 230 -14.88 7.98 -30.09
N PRO A 231 -14.06 9.04 -29.97
CA PRO A 231 -13.83 9.97 -31.08
C PRO A 231 -13.09 9.28 -32.22
N GLU A 232 -13.39 9.65 -33.46
CA GLU A 232 -12.55 9.29 -34.60
C GLU A 232 -11.35 10.25 -34.67
N ILE A 233 -10.14 9.71 -34.68
CA ILE A 233 -8.89 10.48 -34.61
C ILE A 233 -7.95 10.01 -35.71
N TRP A 234 -7.72 10.86 -36.70
CA TRP A 234 -6.77 10.59 -37.76
C TRP A 234 -5.44 11.27 -37.46
N VAL A 235 -4.36 10.53 -37.59
CA VAL A 235 -2.99 11.01 -37.33
C VAL A 235 -2.09 10.66 -38.51
N TYR A 236 -0.94 11.32 -38.57
CA TYR A 236 -0.07 11.24 -39.74
C TYR A 236 0.49 9.84 -40.02
N ASN A 237 0.92 9.12 -38.98
CA ASN A 237 1.42 7.75 -39.07
C ASN A 237 1.33 7.02 -37.72
N GLU A 238 1.70 5.75 -37.72
CA GLU A 238 1.64 4.87 -36.54
C GLU A 238 2.55 5.32 -35.40
N SER A 239 3.72 5.90 -35.72
CA SER A 239 4.64 6.42 -34.69
C SER A 239 4.03 7.60 -33.96
N VAL A 240 3.30 8.48 -34.67
CA VAL A 240 2.55 9.57 -34.07
C VAL A 240 1.42 9.03 -33.20
N ALA A 241 0.68 8.01 -33.68
CA ALA A 241 -0.37 7.36 -32.90
C ALA A 241 0.16 6.83 -31.57
N ALA A 242 1.25 6.04 -31.63
CA ALA A 242 1.88 5.48 -30.45
C ALA A 242 2.36 6.57 -29.49
N GLY A 243 3.01 7.63 -29.99
CA GLY A 243 3.47 8.73 -29.15
C GLY A 243 2.33 9.48 -28.45
N LEU A 244 1.22 9.74 -29.16
CA LEU A 244 0.03 10.34 -28.56
C LEU A 244 -0.61 9.43 -27.52
N GLN A 245 -0.72 8.13 -27.78
CA GLN A 245 -1.27 7.20 -26.80
C GLN A 245 -0.40 7.08 -25.54
N HIS A 246 0.93 7.06 -25.68
CA HIS A 246 1.83 7.08 -24.52
C HIS A 246 1.74 8.39 -23.74
N TYR A 247 1.55 9.53 -24.42
CA TYR A 247 1.30 10.81 -23.76
C TYR A 247 0.03 10.76 -22.90
N HIS A 248 -1.09 10.27 -23.45
CA HIS A 248 -2.33 10.14 -22.68
C HIS A 248 -2.22 9.09 -21.56
N LEU A 249 -1.45 8.01 -21.76
CA LEU A 249 -1.19 7.02 -20.72
C LEU A 249 -0.39 7.62 -19.55
N ALA A 250 0.63 8.43 -19.86
CA ALA A 250 1.39 9.17 -18.86
C ALA A 250 0.49 10.15 -18.09
N ARG A 251 -0.43 10.84 -18.78
CA ARG A 251 -1.44 11.68 -18.13
C ARG A 251 -2.34 10.92 -17.18
N ILE A 252 -2.85 9.74 -17.57
CA ILE A 252 -3.66 8.88 -16.70
C ILE A 252 -2.88 8.50 -15.44
N LEU A 253 -1.61 8.12 -15.58
CA LEU A 253 -0.75 7.77 -14.45
C LEU A 253 -0.48 8.97 -13.53
N LEU A 254 -0.21 10.15 -14.08
CA LEU A 254 -0.02 11.36 -13.28
C LEU A 254 -1.32 11.82 -12.59
N LEU A 255 -2.45 11.78 -13.29
CA LEU A 255 -3.74 12.15 -12.71
C LEU A 255 -4.15 11.21 -11.57
N SER A 256 -3.93 9.90 -11.73
CA SER A 256 -4.23 8.90 -10.70
C SER A 256 -3.33 9.00 -9.46
N HIS A 257 -2.12 9.56 -9.61
CA HIS A 257 -1.14 9.71 -8.53
C HIS A 257 -0.91 11.18 -8.13
N ASN A 258 -1.86 12.08 -8.42
CA ASN A 258 -1.70 13.50 -8.14
C ASN A 258 -1.63 13.76 -6.62
N PRO A 259 -0.49 14.23 -6.07
CA PRO A 259 -0.31 14.44 -4.63
C PRO A 259 -1.05 15.68 -4.11
N THR A 260 -1.43 16.60 -4.99
CA THR A 260 -2.07 17.89 -4.63
C THR A 260 -3.57 17.77 -4.34
N ILE A 261 -4.15 16.58 -4.47
CA ILE A 261 -5.58 16.36 -4.22
C ILE A 261 -5.90 16.63 -2.75
N PRO A 262 -6.86 17.53 -2.45
CA PRO A 262 -7.32 17.76 -1.09
C PRO A 262 -7.79 16.46 -0.43
N LYS A 263 -7.26 16.15 0.76
CA LYS A 263 -7.48 14.84 1.40
C LYS A 263 -8.82 14.70 2.13
N ILE A 264 -9.47 15.80 2.50
CA ILE A 264 -10.71 15.81 3.32
C ILE A 264 -11.71 16.85 2.78
N GLY A 265 -13.01 16.61 3.05
CA GLY A 265 -14.08 17.58 2.82
C GLY A 265 -14.63 17.59 1.39
N SER A 266 -15.52 18.56 1.12
CA SER A 266 -16.17 18.72 -0.19
C SER A 266 -15.15 18.96 -1.32
N ALA A 267 -14.01 19.60 -1.00
CA ALA A 267 -12.91 19.80 -1.93
C ALA A 267 -12.31 18.47 -2.45
N LYS A 268 -12.16 17.43 -1.60
CA LYS A 268 -11.72 16.09 -2.02
C LYS A 268 -12.66 15.52 -3.08
N THR A 269 -13.96 15.55 -2.81
CA THR A 269 -14.97 14.99 -3.71
C THR A 269 -15.01 15.72 -5.04
N ILE A 270 -14.87 17.05 -5.04
CA ILE A 270 -14.82 17.87 -6.26
C ILE A 270 -13.56 17.56 -7.07
N ALA A 271 -12.40 17.54 -6.42
CA ALA A 271 -11.12 17.24 -7.06
C ALA A 271 -11.10 15.83 -7.66
N LYS A 272 -11.56 14.82 -6.91
CA LYS A 272 -11.67 13.44 -7.40
C LYS A 272 -12.58 13.34 -8.63
N LYS A 273 -13.77 13.94 -8.58
CA LYS A 273 -14.69 13.96 -9.75
C LYS A 273 -14.07 14.62 -10.98
N LYS A 274 -13.26 15.67 -10.80
CA LYS A 274 -12.54 16.32 -11.90
C LYS A 274 -11.50 15.38 -12.50
N ILE A 275 -10.70 14.73 -11.65
CA ILE A 275 -9.67 13.78 -12.07
C ILE A 275 -10.27 12.57 -12.79
N ASP A 276 -11.31 11.95 -12.23
CA ASP A 276 -11.99 10.80 -12.84
C ASP A 276 -12.50 11.15 -14.25
N ARG A 277 -12.98 12.40 -14.45
CA ARG A 277 -13.41 12.90 -15.76
C ARG A 277 -12.25 13.03 -16.74
N GLU A 278 -11.12 13.58 -16.30
CA GLU A 278 -9.94 13.74 -17.16
C GLU A 278 -9.33 12.38 -17.54
N ILE A 279 -9.22 11.44 -16.60
CA ILE A 279 -8.75 10.07 -16.85
C ILE A 279 -9.66 9.38 -17.88
N ARG A 280 -10.99 9.49 -17.72
CA ARG A 280 -11.94 8.93 -18.69
C ARG A 280 -11.77 9.55 -20.07
N ASN A 281 -11.56 10.86 -20.16
CA ASN A 281 -11.33 11.55 -21.42
C ASN A 281 -10.04 11.05 -22.10
N ASP A 282 -8.95 10.94 -21.36
CA ASP A 282 -7.68 10.42 -21.90
C ASP A 282 -7.79 8.95 -22.33
N SER A 283 -8.49 8.12 -21.56
CA SER A 283 -8.74 6.72 -21.91
C SER A 283 -9.58 6.60 -23.20
N ASN A 284 -10.62 7.42 -23.35
CA ASN A 284 -11.42 7.48 -24.57
C ASN A 284 -10.61 7.94 -25.79
N ILE A 285 -9.68 8.89 -25.63
CA ILE A 285 -8.78 9.31 -26.72
C ILE A 285 -7.85 8.17 -27.13
N ILE A 286 -7.24 7.45 -26.17
CA ILE A 286 -6.36 6.31 -26.47
C ILE A 286 -7.14 5.23 -27.24
N CYS A 287 -8.36 4.91 -26.81
CA CYS A 287 -9.24 3.96 -27.47
C CYS A 287 -9.68 4.44 -28.86
N GLY A 288 -9.99 5.73 -29.01
CA GLY A 288 -10.34 6.34 -30.29
C GLY A 288 -9.21 6.27 -31.32
N ILE A 289 -7.97 6.51 -30.89
CA ILE A 289 -6.78 6.33 -31.76
C ILE A 289 -6.66 4.87 -32.21
N ALA A 290 -6.84 3.90 -31.30
CA ALA A 290 -6.75 2.48 -31.63
C ALA A 290 -7.82 2.04 -32.64
N GLU A 291 -9.07 2.48 -32.45
CA GLU A 291 -10.17 2.14 -33.35
C GLU A 291 -10.06 2.83 -34.71
N SER A 292 -9.55 4.06 -34.74
CA SER A 292 -9.34 4.82 -35.98
C SER A 292 -8.19 4.27 -36.83
N ILE A 293 -7.22 3.60 -36.20
CA ILE A 293 -6.03 3.03 -36.84
C ILE A 293 -6.06 1.51 -36.67
N SER A 294 -7.14 0.90 -37.16
CA SER A 294 -7.52 -0.48 -36.88
C SER A 294 -6.53 -1.56 -37.38
N GLN A 295 -5.46 -1.18 -38.09
CA GLN A 295 -4.48 -2.13 -38.63
C GLN A 295 -3.22 -2.28 -37.78
N VAL A 296 -3.11 -1.53 -36.67
CA VAL A 296 -1.88 -1.47 -35.87
C VAL A 296 -2.06 -2.16 -34.53
N ASN A 297 -1.33 -3.28 -34.34
CA ASN A 297 -1.36 -4.08 -33.12
C ASN A 297 -0.96 -3.26 -31.89
N ALA A 298 0.10 -2.44 -32.02
CA ALA A 298 0.65 -1.66 -30.91
C ALA A 298 -0.38 -0.69 -30.32
N ALA A 299 -1.22 -0.07 -31.17
CA ALA A 299 -2.22 0.89 -30.72
C ALA A 299 -3.30 0.24 -29.85
N HIS A 300 -3.70 -0.99 -30.18
CA HIS A 300 -4.67 -1.75 -29.41
C HIS A 300 -4.09 -2.27 -28.10
N ILE A 301 -2.81 -2.67 -28.07
CA ILE A 301 -2.14 -3.07 -26.84
C ILE A 301 -2.08 -1.90 -25.85
N ILE A 302 -1.75 -0.69 -26.30
CA ILE A 302 -1.73 0.49 -25.44
C ILE A 302 -3.15 0.85 -24.96
N ALA A 303 -4.18 0.68 -25.81
CA ALA A 303 -5.57 0.83 -25.39
C ALA A 303 -5.95 -0.18 -24.29
N CYS A 304 -5.53 -1.45 -24.38
CA CYS A 304 -5.72 -2.41 -23.30
C CYS A 304 -5.09 -1.95 -21.98
N MET A 305 -3.89 -1.35 -22.01
CA MET A 305 -3.26 -0.80 -20.81
C MET A 305 -4.10 0.33 -20.19
N ALA A 306 -4.64 1.24 -21.00
CA ALA A 306 -5.52 2.30 -20.53
C ALA A 306 -6.83 1.76 -19.94
N ILE A 307 -7.40 0.71 -20.54
CA ILE A 307 -8.60 0.02 -20.02
C ILE A 307 -8.30 -0.61 -18.66
N VAL A 308 -7.16 -1.26 -18.49
CA VAL A 308 -6.76 -1.82 -17.18
C VAL A 308 -6.60 -0.73 -16.13
N LEU A 309 -6.02 0.42 -16.48
CA LEU A 309 -5.76 1.51 -15.53
C LEU A 309 -7.01 2.32 -15.15
N ALA A 310 -8.00 2.39 -16.02
CA ALA A 310 -9.14 3.32 -15.86
C ALA A 310 -10.52 2.67 -16.04
N GLY A 311 -10.59 1.36 -16.30
CA GLY A 311 -11.82 0.65 -16.64
C GLY A 311 -12.87 0.70 -15.53
N ASP A 312 -12.45 0.76 -14.28
CA ASP A 312 -13.30 0.91 -13.10
C ASP A 312 -14.04 2.26 -13.06
N LEU A 313 -13.60 3.27 -13.82
CA LEU A 313 -14.27 4.56 -13.92
C LEU A 313 -15.47 4.56 -14.88
N PHE A 314 -15.65 3.50 -15.68
CA PHE A 314 -16.73 3.36 -16.66
C PHE A 314 -17.85 2.49 -16.09
N GLN A 315 -18.93 3.15 -15.68
CA GLN A 315 -20.01 2.54 -14.91
C GLN A 315 -21.26 2.25 -15.76
N HIS A 316 -21.35 2.82 -16.96
CA HIS A 316 -22.48 2.59 -17.86
C HIS A 316 -22.22 1.38 -18.76
N ARG A 317 -23.25 0.54 -18.94
CA ARG A 317 -23.15 -0.72 -19.68
C ARG A 317 -22.65 -0.56 -21.12
N ASN A 318 -23.12 0.47 -21.82
CA ASN A 318 -22.67 0.80 -23.18
C ASN A 318 -21.17 1.14 -23.24
N GLU A 319 -20.65 1.80 -22.21
CA GLU A 319 -19.22 2.10 -22.10
C GLU A 319 -18.42 0.82 -21.89
N GLN A 320 -18.85 -0.02 -20.95
CA GLN A 320 -18.21 -1.29 -20.64
C GLN A 320 -18.20 -2.24 -21.86
N GLU A 321 -19.31 -2.31 -22.61
CA GLU A 321 -19.40 -3.09 -23.84
C GLU A 321 -18.41 -2.60 -24.91
N SER A 322 -18.19 -1.28 -25.00
CA SER A 322 -17.23 -0.68 -25.94
C SER A 322 -15.77 -0.94 -25.54
N LEU A 323 -15.46 -0.94 -24.24
CA LEU A 323 -14.12 -1.29 -23.74
C LEU A 323 -13.86 -2.79 -23.99
N PHE A 324 -14.85 -3.63 -23.69
CA PHE A 324 -14.79 -5.07 -23.94
C PHE A 324 -14.60 -5.39 -25.42
N HIS A 325 -15.25 -4.64 -26.32
CA HIS A 325 -15.04 -4.79 -27.76
C HIS A 325 -13.57 -4.63 -28.16
N ILE A 326 -12.88 -3.63 -27.61
CA ILE A 326 -11.43 -3.45 -27.85
C ILE A 326 -10.65 -4.64 -27.32
N LEU A 327 -10.87 -5.07 -26.06
CA LEU A 327 -10.16 -6.22 -25.48
C LEU A 327 -10.34 -7.49 -26.32
N ALA A 328 -11.59 -7.80 -26.70
CA ALA A 328 -11.95 -8.96 -27.51
C ALA A 328 -11.33 -8.90 -28.91
N LYS A 329 -11.37 -7.73 -29.55
CA LYS A 329 -10.73 -7.48 -30.85
C LYS A 329 -9.22 -7.68 -30.76
N THR A 330 -8.57 -7.15 -29.71
CA THR A 330 -7.13 -7.29 -29.51
C THR A 330 -6.72 -8.76 -29.36
N THR A 331 -7.48 -9.54 -28.58
CA THR A 331 -7.21 -10.98 -28.45
C THR A 331 -7.46 -11.74 -29.74
N LYS A 332 -8.58 -11.48 -30.43
CA LYS A 332 -8.97 -12.21 -31.63
C LYS A 332 -8.09 -11.88 -32.84
N GLN A 333 -7.74 -10.61 -33.05
CA GLN A 333 -7.02 -10.15 -34.23
C GLN A 333 -5.51 -10.14 -34.05
N TYR A 334 -5.01 -9.87 -32.84
CA TYR A 334 -3.57 -9.71 -32.59
C TYR A 334 -2.97 -10.75 -31.65
N GLY A 335 -3.78 -11.69 -31.14
CA GLY A 335 -3.30 -12.79 -30.30
C GLY A 335 -2.81 -12.37 -28.91
N TRP A 336 -3.12 -11.15 -28.47
CA TRP A 336 -2.74 -10.68 -27.13
C TRP A 336 -3.72 -11.19 -26.07
N PRO A 337 -3.27 -11.91 -25.03
CA PRO A 337 -4.17 -12.45 -24.01
C PRO A 337 -4.71 -11.33 -23.12
N THR A 338 -6.01 -11.08 -23.17
CA THR A 338 -6.71 -10.08 -22.33
C THR A 338 -7.62 -10.72 -21.29
N SER A 339 -7.68 -12.05 -21.19
CA SER A 339 -8.61 -12.78 -20.30
C SER A 339 -8.39 -12.53 -18.80
N SER A 340 -7.26 -11.96 -18.42
CA SER A 340 -6.92 -11.59 -17.04
C SER A 340 -7.05 -10.08 -16.75
N MET A 341 -7.44 -9.29 -17.75
CA MET A 341 -7.62 -7.83 -17.68
C MET A 341 -9.10 -7.49 -17.45
#